data_AF-X1AJ21-F1
#
_entry.id   AF-X1AJ21-F1
#
_cell.length_a   1.000
_cell.length_b   1.000
_cell.length_c   1.000
_cell.angle_alpha   90.00
_cell.angle_beta   90.00
_cell.angle_gamma   90.00
#
_symmetry.space_group_name_H-M   'P 1'
#
loop_
_entity.id
_entity.type
_entity.pdbx_description
1 polymer ?
#
loop_
_entity_poly.entity_id
_entity_poly.type
_entity_poly.pdbx_seq_one_letter_code
_entity_poly.pdbx_strand_id
1 'polypeptide(L)'
;NRYVTVTQGEVFYVTEMLAQLEGIERGPAGNCSLAAAVSIAKEMPDDNIIVVQETEYTGAGKHPTAQLTFAKKQGIEIYRGDPKENIPGRKIVIPEQPNQIKAKEVNLDRIRKSYLKNTLEKNNIKPQDLTKQDLEFLAKETKTNVNCVKELIKEFEE
;
A
#
# COMPACT_ATOMS: atom_id res chain seq x y z
N ASN A 1 6.58 5.37 11.79
CA ASN A 1 6.54 5.34 10.30
C ASN A 1 5.14 4.97 9.86
N ARG A 2 4.52 5.80 9.00
CA ARG A 2 3.22 5.53 8.38
C ARG A 2 3.44 4.54 7.22
N TYR A 3 2.56 3.55 7.09
CA TYR A 3 2.46 2.74 5.89
C TYR A 3 1.11 3.04 5.27
N VAL A 4 1.10 3.26 3.96
CA VAL A 4 -0.11 3.65 3.25
C VAL A 4 -0.31 2.80 2.02
N THR A 5 -1.56 2.73 1.58
CA THR A 5 -1.97 2.12 0.33
C THR A 5 -2.71 3.15 -0.51
N VAL A 6 -2.63 2.98 -1.82
CA VAL A 6 -3.38 3.74 -2.81
C VAL A 6 -4.09 2.75 -3.73
N THR A 7 -5.19 3.17 -4.33
CA THR A 7 -5.94 2.36 -5.28
C THR A 7 -5.28 2.41 -6.66
N GLN A 8 -5.55 1.39 -7.47
CA GLN A 8 -4.98 1.31 -8.81
C GLN A 8 -5.45 2.48 -9.71
N GLY A 9 -6.69 2.94 -9.54
CA GLY A 9 -7.21 4.10 -10.27
C GLY A 9 -6.49 5.41 -9.93
N GLU A 10 -6.16 5.64 -8.66
CA GLU A 10 -5.36 6.80 -8.23
C GLU A 10 -3.96 6.79 -8.84
N VAL A 11 -3.33 5.61 -8.88
CA VAL A 11 -2.01 5.44 -9.50
C VAL A 11 -2.05 5.73 -11.00
N PHE A 12 -3.08 5.26 -11.72
CA PHE A 12 -3.25 5.58 -13.14
C PHE A 12 -3.44 7.08 -13.37
N TYR A 13 -4.25 7.74 -12.55
CA TYR A 13 -4.47 9.19 -12.64
C TYR A 13 -3.16 9.96 -12.47
N VAL A 14 -2.39 9.64 -11.43
CA VAL A 14 -1.12 10.32 -11.12
C VAL A 14 -0.07 10.03 -12.19
N THR A 15 -0.09 8.83 -12.76
CA THR A 15 0.80 8.48 -13.88
C THR A 15 0.53 9.33 -15.11
N GLU A 16 -0.74 9.49 -15.48
CA GLU A 16 -1.13 10.36 -16.59
C GLU A 16 -0.83 11.83 -16.27
N MET A 17 -1.12 12.27 -15.05
CA MET A 17 -0.84 13.64 -14.60
C MET A 17 0.66 13.98 -14.70
N LEU A 18 1.54 13.07 -14.28
CA LEU A 18 2.99 13.24 -14.38
C LEU A 18 3.45 13.36 -15.83
N ALA A 19 2.91 12.52 -16.73
CA ALA A 19 3.21 12.59 -18.16
C ALA A 19 2.74 13.91 -18.79
N GLN A 20 1.53 14.36 -18.45
CA GLN A 20 0.95 15.58 -19.02
C GLN A 20 1.59 16.88 -18.49
N LEU A 21 1.96 16.92 -17.21
CA LEU A 21 2.51 18.14 -16.59
C LEU A 21 4.03 18.26 -16.75
N GLU A 22 4.77 17.16 -16.58
CA GLU A 22 6.23 17.17 -16.54
C GLU A 22 6.87 16.53 -17.80
N GLY A 23 6.07 15.94 -18.69
CA GLY A 23 6.58 15.20 -19.85
C GLY A 23 7.29 13.89 -19.47
N ILE A 24 7.12 13.43 -18.22
CA ILE A 24 7.80 12.25 -17.69
C ILE A 24 6.89 11.03 -17.84
N GLU A 25 7.08 10.30 -18.93
CA GLU A 25 6.35 9.05 -19.19
C GLU A 25 6.92 7.88 -18.37
N ARG A 26 6.13 7.42 -17.40
CA ARG A 26 6.49 6.31 -16.51
C ARG A 26 5.37 5.29 -16.39
N GLY A 27 5.73 4.10 -15.91
CA GLY A 27 4.75 3.04 -15.65
C GLY A 27 4.01 3.26 -14.32
N PRO A 28 2.74 2.84 -14.21
CA PRO A 28 1.96 2.93 -12.97
C PRO A 28 2.65 2.36 -11.72
N ALA A 29 3.38 1.24 -11.86
CA ALA A 29 4.05 0.61 -10.72
C ALA A 29 5.09 1.52 -10.05
N GLY A 30 5.81 2.34 -10.82
CA GLY A 30 6.75 3.32 -10.28
C GLY A 30 6.03 4.39 -9.47
N ASN A 31 4.96 4.95 -10.05
CA ASN A 31 4.22 6.09 -9.51
C ASN A 31 3.33 5.78 -8.30
N CYS A 32 3.43 4.60 -7.69
CA CYS A 32 2.72 4.30 -6.44
C CYS A 32 3.17 5.24 -5.31
N SER A 33 4.47 5.53 -5.22
CA SER A 33 5.04 6.44 -4.24
C SER A 33 4.60 7.88 -4.51
N LEU A 34 4.61 8.32 -5.77
CA LEU A 34 4.09 9.63 -6.17
C LEU A 34 2.60 9.78 -5.84
N ALA A 35 1.77 8.77 -6.10
CA ALA A 35 0.34 8.85 -5.78
C ALA A 35 0.09 9.00 -4.26
N ALA A 36 0.87 8.28 -3.44
CA ALA A 36 0.83 8.46 -2.00
C ALA A 36 1.32 9.88 -1.59
N ALA A 37 2.38 10.39 -2.21
CA ALA A 37 2.90 11.72 -1.92
C ALA A 37 1.93 12.84 -2.28
N VAL A 38 1.21 12.76 -3.41
CA VAL A 38 0.16 13.73 -3.76
C VAL A 38 -0.93 13.77 -2.68
N SER A 39 -1.29 12.62 -2.11
CA SER A 39 -2.21 12.59 -0.97
C SER A 39 -1.63 13.22 0.29
N ILE A 40 -0.38 12.88 0.63
CA ILE A 40 0.29 13.32 1.87
C ILE A 40 0.62 14.81 1.83
N ALA A 41 1.01 15.35 0.68
CA ALA A 41 1.33 16.77 0.49
C ALA A 41 0.16 17.67 0.88
N LYS A 42 -1.08 17.22 0.69
CA LYS A 42 -2.30 17.95 1.10
C LYS A 42 -2.46 18.08 2.62
N GLU A 43 -1.73 17.29 3.40
CA GLU A 43 -1.71 17.34 4.87
C GLU A 43 -0.54 18.19 5.40
N MET A 44 0.33 18.71 4.52
CA MET A 44 1.57 19.39 4.87
C MET A 44 1.49 20.89 4.59
N PRO A 45 2.25 21.72 5.31
CA PRO A 45 2.52 23.12 4.94
C PRO A 45 3.08 23.25 3.52
N ASP A 46 2.74 24.35 2.86
CA ASP A 46 3.08 24.62 1.45
C ASP A 46 4.59 24.74 1.17
N ASP A 47 5.40 25.01 2.19
CA ASP A 47 6.86 25.15 2.10
C ASP A 47 7.62 23.84 2.34
N ASN A 48 6.91 22.76 2.70
CA ASN A 48 7.53 21.46 2.91
C ASN A 48 7.73 20.70 1.59
N ILE A 49 8.85 19.97 1.51
CA ILE A 49 9.21 19.15 0.35
C ILE A 49 9.06 17.67 0.69
N ILE A 50 8.35 16.93 -0.16
CA ILE A 50 8.33 15.46 -0.14
C ILE A 50 9.26 14.93 -1.21
N VAL A 51 10.26 14.15 -0.82
CA VAL A 51 11.10 13.42 -1.76
C VAL A 51 10.51 12.04 -1.99
N VAL A 52 10.10 11.77 -3.23
CA VAL A 52 9.66 10.45 -3.67
C VAL A 52 10.74 9.78 -4.49
N GLN A 53 10.96 8.50 -4.21
CA GLN A 53 11.76 7.65 -5.08
C GLN A 53 10.82 6.98 -6.07
N GLU A 54 11.09 7.22 -7.34
CA GLU A 54 10.49 6.50 -8.45
C GLU A 54 11.35 5.29 -8.78
N THR A 55 10.69 4.17 -9.12
CA THR A 55 11.36 3.02 -9.70
C THR A 55 11.05 2.98 -11.19
N GLU A 56 12.06 3.23 -12.02
CA GLU A 56 11.89 3.19 -13.46
C GLU A 56 11.80 1.75 -13.95
N TYR A 57 10.75 1.47 -14.72
CA TYR A 57 10.57 0.23 -15.43
C TYR A 57 10.21 0.59 -16.88
N THR A 58 11.14 0.48 -17.83
CA THR A 58 10.89 0.77 -19.26
C THR A 58 10.32 -0.45 -20.00
N GLY A 59 9.35 -0.28 -20.91
CA GLY A 59 8.82 -1.37 -21.76
C GLY A 59 7.35 -1.22 -22.20
N ALA A 60 7.01 -1.77 -23.37
CA ALA A 60 5.73 -1.59 -24.07
C ALA A 60 4.46 -2.06 -23.31
N GLY A 61 4.57 -3.06 -22.41
CA GLY A 61 3.46 -3.54 -21.59
C GLY A 61 3.09 -2.63 -20.41
N LYS A 62 3.77 -1.49 -20.25
CA LYS A 62 3.71 -0.66 -19.04
C LYS A 62 2.92 0.62 -19.23
N HIS A 63 2.52 0.95 -20.45
CA HIS A 63 1.63 2.08 -20.71
C HIS A 63 0.30 1.88 -19.96
N PRO A 64 -0.22 2.89 -19.25
CA PRO A 64 -1.51 2.83 -18.57
C PRO A 64 -2.62 2.21 -19.45
N THR A 65 -2.72 2.66 -20.70
CA THR A 65 -3.70 2.19 -21.69
C THR A 65 -3.63 0.68 -21.96
N ALA A 66 -2.43 0.09 -22.04
CA ALA A 66 -2.27 -1.34 -22.28
C ALA A 66 -2.78 -2.16 -21.08
N GLN A 67 -2.45 -1.72 -19.86
CA GLN A 67 -2.92 -2.37 -18.63
C GLN A 67 -4.44 -2.25 -18.46
N LEU A 68 -5.02 -1.07 -18.72
CA LEU A 68 -6.46 -0.85 -18.67
C LEU A 68 -7.19 -1.67 -19.74
N THR A 69 -6.65 -1.76 -20.95
CA THR A 69 -7.22 -2.58 -22.03
C THR A 69 -7.20 -4.06 -21.65
N PHE A 70 -6.10 -4.54 -21.07
CA PHE A 70 -6.01 -5.91 -20.57
C PHE A 70 -7.01 -6.17 -19.44
N ALA A 71 -7.08 -5.29 -18.44
CA ALA A 71 -8.03 -5.41 -17.33
C ALA A 71 -9.49 -5.46 -17.84
N LYS A 72 -9.85 -4.61 -18.80
CA LYS A 72 -11.18 -4.63 -19.43
C LYS A 72 -11.47 -5.97 -20.13
N LYS A 73 -10.49 -6.54 -20.83
CA LYS A 73 -10.61 -7.89 -21.44
C LYS A 73 -10.78 -8.99 -20.40
N GLN A 74 -10.26 -8.82 -19.19
CA GLN A 74 -10.44 -9.74 -18.06
C GLN A 74 -11.74 -9.50 -17.27
N GLY A 75 -12.64 -8.64 -17.76
CA GLY A 75 -13.95 -8.39 -17.12
C GLY A 75 -13.90 -7.42 -15.95
N ILE A 76 -12.80 -6.68 -15.78
CA ILE A 76 -12.70 -5.61 -14.77
C ILE A 76 -13.52 -4.39 -15.24
N GLU A 77 -14.39 -3.87 -14.37
CA GLU A 77 -15.10 -2.61 -14.62
C GLU A 77 -14.11 -1.44 -14.50
N ILE A 78 -14.10 -0.54 -15.50
CA ILE A 78 -13.21 0.63 -15.52
C ILE A 78 -14.03 1.86 -15.85
N TYR A 79 -14.00 2.85 -14.96
CA TYR A 79 -14.72 4.12 -15.12
C TYR A 79 -14.06 5.23 -14.29
N ARG A 80 -14.50 6.47 -14.49
CA ARG A 80 -14.10 7.61 -13.65
C ARG A 80 -15.13 7.86 -12.56
N GLY A 81 -14.70 8.13 -11.33
CA GLY A 81 -15.60 8.31 -10.17
C GLY A 81 -14.86 8.44 -8.84
N ASP A 82 -15.54 8.15 -7.71
CA ASP A 82 -14.92 8.14 -6.37
C ASP A 82 -13.99 6.92 -6.20
N PRO A 83 -12.67 7.11 -5.97
CA PRO A 83 -11.72 6.01 -5.77
C PRO A 83 -12.09 5.04 -4.63
N LYS A 84 -12.97 5.42 -3.70
CA LYS A 84 -13.48 4.52 -2.65
C LYS A 84 -14.25 3.33 -3.22
N GLU A 85 -14.83 3.46 -4.41
CA GLU A 85 -15.54 2.39 -5.11
C GLU A 85 -14.60 1.35 -5.75
N ASN A 86 -13.28 1.59 -5.73
CA ASN A 86 -12.30 0.67 -6.27
C ASN A 86 -12.30 -0.66 -5.50
N ILE A 87 -12.44 -1.77 -6.22
CA ILE A 87 -12.43 -3.13 -5.66
C ILE A 87 -11.32 -3.93 -6.36
N PRO A 88 -10.23 -4.30 -5.65
CA PRO A 88 -9.15 -5.10 -6.24
C PRO A 88 -9.67 -6.35 -6.95
N GLY A 89 -9.28 -6.53 -8.22
CA GLY A 89 -9.71 -7.66 -9.04
C GLY A 89 -11.15 -7.60 -9.56
N ARG A 90 -11.88 -6.48 -9.37
CA ARG A 90 -13.23 -6.28 -9.93
C ARG A 90 -13.46 -4.91 -10.56
N LYS A 91 -13.01 -3.83 -9.92
CA LYS A 91 -13.27 -2.44 -10.36
C LYS A 91 -12.03 -1.57 -10.23
N ILE A 92 -11.68 -0.86 -11.30
CA ILE A 92 -10.68 0.20 -11.32
C ILE A 92 -11.40 1.54 -11.49
N VAL A 93 -11.42 2.35 -10.44
CA VAL A 93 -12.12 3.64 -10.43
C VAL A 93 -11.11 4.77 -10.47
N ILE A 94 -11.01 5.43 -11.63
CA ILE A 94 -10.03 6.50 -11.87
C ILE A 94 -10.61 7.81 -11.33
N PRO A 95 -9.87 8.58 -10.48
CA PRO A 95 -10.32 9.89 -10.04
C PRO A 95 -10.77 10.82 -11.19
N GLU A 96 -11.79 11.63 -10.91
CA GLU A 96 -12.19 12.73 -11.79
C GLU A 96 -11.28 13.95 -11.56
N GLN A 97 -10.87 14.17 -10.32
CA GLN A 97 -10.10 15.33 -9.89
C GLN A 97 -8.94 14.94 -8.95
N PRO A 98 -7.86 15.74 -8.88
CA PRO A 98 -6.71 15.44 -8.01
C PRO A 98 -7.06 15.41 -6.51
N ASN A 99 -8.07 16.18 -6.09
CA ASN A 99 -8.52 16.25 -4.70
C ASN A 99 -9.10 14.92 -4.17
N GLN A 100 -9.52 14.00 -5.05
CA GLN A 100 -10.05 12.69 -4.69
C GLN A 100 -8.95 11.68 -4.35
N ILE A 101 -7.69 11.97 -4.70
CA ILE A 101 -6.55 11.13 -4.31
C ILE A 101 -6.41 11.18 -2.79
N LYS A 102 -6.49 10.00 -2.16
CA LYS A 102 -6.46 9.78 -0.73
C LYS A 102 -5.84 8.43 -0.38
N ALA A 103 -4.58 8.48 0.01
CA ALA A 103 -3.88 7.34 0.57
C ALA A 103 -4.57 6.85 1.85
N LYS A 104 -4.65 5.52 2.00
CA LYS A 104 -5.24 4.86 3.16
C LYS A 104 -4.15 4.30 4.05
N GLU A 105 -4.14 4.71 5.31
CA GLU A 105 -3.22 4.15 6.30
C GLU A 105 -3.48 2.66 6.54
N VAL A 106 -2.38 1.93 6.66
CA VAL A 106 -2.38 0.50 6.95
C VAL A 106 -2.24 0.32 8.45
N ASN A 107 -3.16 -0.45 9.04
CA ASN A 107 -3.03 -0.88 10.42
C ASN A 107 -1.89 -1.91 10.54
N LEU A 108 -0.71 -1.44 10.92
CA LEU A 108 0.47 -2.27 11.10
C LEU A 108 0.32 -3.27 12.24
N ASP A 109 -0.43 -2.96 13.29
CA ASP A 109 -0.63 -3.88 14.42
C ASP A 109 -1.43 -5.10 14.00
N ARG A 110 -2.43 -4.92 13.11
CA ARG A 110 -3.14 -6.04 12.47
C ARG A 110 -2.18 -6.92 11.66
N ILE A 111 -1.23 -6.33 10.92
CA ILE A 111 -0.25 -7.09 10.14
C ILE A 111 0.71 -7.84 11.06
N ARG A 112 1.25 -7.17 12.08
CA ARG A 112 2.12 -7.78 13.09
C ARG A 112 1.42 -8.94 13.79
N LYS A 113 0.16 -8.75 14.20
CA LYS A 113 -0.68 -9.80 14.79
C LYS A 113 -0.81 -11.00 13.86
N SER A 114 -1.16 -10.77 12.59
CA SER A 114 -1.26 -11.86 11.60
C SER A 114 0.08 -12.56 11.37
N TYR A 115 1.19 -11.81 11.34
CA TYR A 115 2.53 -12.39 11.21
C TYR A 115 2.85 -13.30 12.40
N LEU A 116 2.69 -12.80 13.63
CA LEU A 116 2.96 -13.56 14.85
C LEU A 116 2.12 -14.85 14.89
N LYS A 117 0.82 -14.75 14.63
CA LYS A 117 -0.08 -15.92 14.58
C LYS A 117 0.41 -16.97 13.57
N ASN A 118 0.64 -16.56 12.33
CA ASN A 118 1.09 -17.46 11.27
C ASN A 118 2.48 -18.08 11.57
N THR A 119 3.38 -17.33 12.20
CA THR A 119 4.70 -17.82 12.58
C THR A 119 4.61 -18.89 13.68
N LEU A 120 3.77 -18.68 14.69
CA LEU A 120 3.55 -19.67 15.76
C LEU A 120 2.89 -20.94 15.21
N GLU A 121 1.82 -20.78 14.42
CA GLU A 121 1.09 -21.90 13.81
C GLU A 121 1.99 -22.75 12.90
N LYS A 122 2.76 -22.11 12.01
CA LYS A 122 3.64 -22.84 11.07
C LYS A 122 4.76 -23.61 11.75
N ASN A 123 5.23 -23.11 12.90
CA ASN A 123 6.28 -23.77 13.67
C ASN A 123 5.73 -24.67 14.78
N ASN A 124 4.40 -24.78 14.92
CA ASN A 124 3.71 -25.53 15.99
C ASN A 124 4.16 -25.13 17.41
N ILE A 125 4.41 -23.83 17.62
CA ILE A 125 4.84 -23.28 18.92
C ILE A 125 3.62 -22.67 19.61
N LYS A 126 3.35 -23.05 20.87
CA LYS A 126 2.32 -22.37 21.67
C LYS A 126 2.88 -21.08 22.27
N PRO A 127 2.05 -20.04 22.46
CA PRO A 127 2.43 -18.81 23.15
C PRO A 127 3.23 -19.00 24.44
N GLN A 128 2.79 -19.94 25.28
CA GLN A 128 3.40 -20.28 26.57
C GLN A 128 4.80 -20.92 26.47
N ASP A 129 5.14 -21.50 25.32
CA ASP A 129 6.41 -22.20 25.09
C ASP A 129 7.51 -21.24 24.58
N LEU A 130 7.18 -19.96 24.36
CA LEU A 130 8.13 -18.96 23.86
C LEU A 130 9.19 -18.64 24.90
N THR A 131 10.46 -18.83 24.51
CA THR A 131 11.59 -18.44 25.33
C THR A 131 11.79 -16.91 25.31
N LYS A 132 12.62 -16.42 26.21
CA LYS A 132 13.04 -15.01 26.20
C LYS A 132 13.69 -14.62 24.86
N GLN A 133 14.49 -15.52 24.27
CA GLN A 133 15.15 -15.27 22.99
C GLN A 133 14.15 -15.17 21.84
N ASP A 134 13.10 -16.00 21.85
CA ASP A 134 12.05 -15.94 20.83
C ASP A 134 11.28 -14.62 20.92
N LEU A 135 10.94 -14.18 22.13
CA LEU A 135 10.26 -12.91 22.35
C LEU A 135 11.10 -11.70 21.89
N GLU A 136 12.41 -11.72 22.16
CA GLU A 136 13.33 -10.68 21.69
C GLU A 136 13.47 -10.69 20.17
N PHE A 137 13.55 -11.87 19.56
CA PHE A 137 13.58 -12.03 18.11
C PHE A 137 12.30 -11.48 17.46
N LEU A 138 11.12 -11.90 17.93
CA LEU A 138 9.83 -11.46 17.40
C LEU A 138 9.59 -9.96 17.59
N ALA A 139 10.07 -9.38 18.69
CA ALA A 139 10.01 -7.94 18.92
C ALA A 139 10.86 -7.18 17.89
N LYS A 140 12.08 -7.66 17.60
CA LYS A 140 12.95 -7.07 16.58
C LYS A 140 12.33 -7.18 15.20
N GLU A 141 11.81 -8.35 14.85
CA GLU A 141 11.21 -8.65 13.54
C GLU A 141 9.96 -7.81 13.26
N THR A 142 9.10 -7.61 14.27
CA THR A 142 7.91 -6.76 14.16
C THR A 142 8.20 -5.27 14.29
N LYS A 143 9.47 -4.90 14.52
CA LYS A 143 9.93 -3.54 14.85
C LYS A 143 9.13 -2.94 16.02
N THR A 144 8.95 -3.73 17.07
CA THR A 144 8.24 -3.35 18.30
C THR A 144 9.12 -3.62 19.54
N ASN A 145 8.51 -4.03 20.66
CA ASN A 145 9.16 -4.41 21.90
C ASN A 145 8.50 -5.67 22.48
N VAL A 146 9.17 -6.31 23.44
CA VAL A 146 8.70 -7.57 24.03
C VAL A 146 7.31 -7.46 24.68
N ASN A 147 6.97 -6.31 25.26
CA ASN A 147 5.65 -6.11 25.88
C ASN A 147 4.54 -6.11 24.83
N CYS A 148 4.74 -5.39 23.72
CA CYS A 148 3.81 -5.34 22.61
C CYS A 148 3.60 -6.74 22.00
N VAL A 149 4.67 -7.52 21.83
CA VAL A 149 4.55 -8.92 21.35
C VAL A 149 3.73 -9.77 22.31
N LYS A 150 3.96 -9.66 23.62
CA LYS A 150 3.16 -10.39 24.62
C LYS A 150 1.68 -9.99 24.59
N GLU A 151 1.37 -8.70 24.44
CA GLU A 151 0.00 -8.20 24.32
C GLU A 151 -0.69 -8.77 23.07
N LEU A 152 -0.04 -8.68 21.92
CA LEU A 152 -0.59 -9.18 20.64
C LEU A 152 -0.82 -10.70 20.65
N ILE A 153 0.02 -11.45 21.38
CA ILE A 153 -0.08 -12.90 21.49
C ILE A 153 -1.19 -13.33 22.47
N LYS A 154 -1.43 -12.58 23.56
CA LYS A 154 -2.53 -12.88 24.50
C LYS A 154 -3.88 -12.89 23.80
N GLU A 155 -4.08 -12.02 22.82
CA GLU A 155 -5.29 -11.99 21.99
C GLU A 155 -5.46 -13.20 21.04
N PHE A 156 -4.58 -14.21 21.11
CA PHE A 156 -4.74 -15.50 20.42
C PHE A 156 -5.38 -16.57 21.30
N GLU A 157 -5.40 -16.37 22.61
CA GLU A 157 -5.95 -17.31 23.60
C GLU A 157 -7.43 -17.02 23.93
N GLU A 158 -7.96 -15.89 23.43
CA GLU A 158 -9.39 -15.54 23.39
C GLU A 158 -10.05 -16.01 22.08
#